data_AF-A0A838QDC7-F1
#
_entry.id   AF-A0A838QDC7-F1
#
_cell.length_a   1.000
_cell.length_b   1.000
_cell.length_c   1.000
_cell.angle_alpha   90.00
_cell.angle_beta   90.00
_cell.angle_gamma   90.00
#
_symmetry.space_group_name_H-M   'P 1'
#
loop_
_entity.id
_entity.type
_entity.pdbx_description
1 polymer ?
#
loop_
_entity_poly.entity_id
_entity_poly.type
_entity_poly.pdbx_seq_one_letter_code
_entity_poly.pdbx_strand_id
1 'polypeptide(L)'
;MNDSALVVEIDGSSLTVDTVCAVALDGARVALSPGSRARMQRTHGVVAGIVDRGETVYGVTTGFGKLSEIAIPLDRLAELQVNLVRSHAA
;
A
#
# COMPACT_ATOMS: atom_id res chain seq x y z
N MET A 1 6.16 9.27 -34.17
CA MET A 1 6.34 8.10 -33.28
C MET A 1 7.58 8.38 -32.46
N ASN A 2 7.42 8.87 -31.23
CA ASN A 2 8.54 9.06 -30.30
C ASN A 2 8.20 8.27 -29.04
N ASP A 3 8.32 6.94 -29.13
CA ASP A 3 7.98 6.00 -28.07
C ASP A 3 9.13 5.82 -27.07
N SER A 4 9.68 6.95 -26.61
CA SER A 4 10.50 7.02 -25.40
C SER A 4 9.70 7.83 -24.39
N ALA A 5 8.51 7.33 -24.02
CA ALA A 5 7.78 7.88 -22.89
C ALA A 5 8.68 7.74 -21.65
N LEU A 6 9.12 8.88 -21.11
CA LEU A 6 10.00 8.93 -19.94
C LEU A 6 9.31 8.20 -18.79
N VAL A 7 9.93 7.13 -18.29
CA VAL A 7 9.40 6.34 -17.18
C VAL A 7 9.95 6.92 -15.89
N VAL A 8 9.06 7.37 -15.01
CA VAL A 8 9.42 7.79 -13.64
C VAL A 8 9.62 6.53 -12.79
N GLU A 9 10.82 6.33 -12.29
CA GLU A 9 11.15 5.21 -11.41
C GLU A 9 10.91 5.60 -9.93
N ILE A 10 10.15 4.77 -9.20
CA ILE A 10 9.91 4.94 -7.76
C ILE A 10 10.90 4.06 -6.98
N ASP A 11 11.92 4.69 -6.41
CA ASP A 11 12.92 4.06 -5.53
C ASP A 11 12.70 4.35 -4.03
N GLY A 12 11.78 5.28 -3.72
CA GLY A 12 11.45 5.73 -2.36
C GLY A 12 12.31 6.88 -1.82
N SER A 13 13.13 7.51 -2.66
CA SER A 13 14.09 8.55 -2.25
C SER A 13 14.32 9.67 -3.26
N SER A 14 14.13 9.44 -4.56
CA SER A 14 14.55 10.38 -5.62
C SER A 14 13.44 11.21 -6.26
N LEU A 15 12.18 11.03 -5.84
CA LEU A 15 11.05 11.76 -6.43
C LEU A 15 11.13 13.27 -6.13
N THR A 16 10.86 14.07 -7.15
CA THR A 16 10.75 15.53 -7.08
C THR A 16 9.33 15.99 -7.43
N VAL A 17 8.99 17.25 -7.11
CA VAL A 17 7.70 17.83 -7.51
C VAL A 17 7.49 17.75 -9.02
N ASP A 18 8.52 18.01 -9.82
CA ASP A 18 8.45 17.92 -11.28
C ASP A 18 8.09 16.50 -11.75
N THR A 19 8.66 15.47 -11.13
CA THR A 19 8.30 14.07 -11.47
C THR A 19 6.86 13.74 -11.09
N VAL A 20 6.33 14.32 -10.01
CA VAL A 20 4.91 14.16 -9.62
C VAL A 20 4.01 14.85 -10.64
N CYS A 21 4.33 16.08 -11.06
CA CYS A 21 3.60 16.81 -12.09
C CYS A 21 3.60 16.05 -13.43
N ALA A 22 4.75 15.53 -13.85
CA ALA A 22 4.86 14.77 -15.10
C ALA A 22 3.95 13.52 -15.12
N VAL A 23 3.78 12.84 -13.99
CA VAL A 23 2.87 11.70 -13.89
C VAL A 23 1.41 12.16 -13.84
N ALA A 24 1.09 13.11 -12.97
CA ALA A 24 -0.30 13.50 -12.69
C ALA A 24 -0.95 14.34 -13.81
N LEU A 25 -0.16 15.16 -14.50
CA LEU A 25 -0.65 16.10 -15.51
C LEU A 25 -0.34 15.63 -16.93
N ASP A 26 0.86 15.07 -17.15
CA ASP A 26 1.33 14.72 -18.50
C ASP A 26 1.25 13.22 -18.82
N GLY A 27 0.82 12.40 -17.86
CA GLY A 27 0.62 10.96 -18.05
C GLY A 27 1.91 10.16 -18.21
N ALA A 28 3.03 10.63 -17.64
CA ALA A 28 4.28 9.88 -17.63
C ALA A 28 4.07 8.48 -17.01
N ARG A 29 4.70 7.47 -17.61
CA ARG A 29 4.62 6.09 -17.11
C ARG A 29 5.41 5.97 -15.82
N VAL A 30 4.98 5.06 -14.95
CA VAL A 30 5.62 4.82 -13.65
C VAL A 30 6.10 3.37 -13.57
N ALA A 31 7.28 3.16 -13.01
CA ALA A 31 7.79 1.84 -12.66
C ALA A 31 8.32 1.83 -11.22
N LEU A 32 8.28 0.68 -10.56
CA LEU A 32 8.98 0.48 -9.29
C LEU A 32 10.42 0.07 -9.59
N SER A 33 11.38 0.64 -8.86
CA SER A 33 12.75 0.13 -8.90
C SER A 33 12.79 -1.33 -8.40
N PRO A 34 13.73 -2.16 -8.88
CA PRO A 34 13.91 -3.51 -8.35
C PRO A 34 14.14 -3.52 -6.83
N GLY A 35 14.87 -2.53 -6.32
CA GLY A 35 15.13 -2.36 -4.89
C GLY A 35 13.87 -2.06 -4.07
N SER A 36 13.01 -1.17 -4.56
CA SER A 36 11.69 -0.89 -3.95
C SER A 36 10.84 -2.13 -3.91
N ARG A 37 10.75 -2.87 -5.03
CA ARG A 37 9.94 -4.08 -5.10
C ARG A 37 10.41 -5.15 -4.12
N ALA A 38 11.71 -5.37 -4.02
CA ALA A 38 12.29 -6.30 -3.05
C ALA A 38 12.02 -5.88 -1.60
N ARG A 39 12.09 -4.57 -1.28
CA ARG A 39 11.75 -4.05 0.06
C ARG A 39 10.27 -4.27 0.38
N MET A 40 9.36 -3.96 -0.55
CA MET A 40 7.93 -4.18 -0.39
C MET A 40 7.61 -5.66 -0.12
N GLN A 41 8.23 -6.59 -0.87
CA GLN A 41 8.03 -8.03 -0.66
C GLN A 41 8.47 -8.47 0.74
N ARG A 42 9.60 -7.98 1.25
CA ARG A 42 10.04 -8.28 2.62
C ARG A 42 9.07 -7.76 3.66
N THR A 43 8.63 -6.50 3.54
CA THR A 43 7.67 -5.90 4.48
C THR A 43 6.31 -6.60 4.42
N HIS A 44 5.85 -6.98 3.22
CA HIS A 44 4.65 -7.78 3.05
C HIS A 44 4.76 -9.12 3.79
N GLY A 45 5.92 -9.80 3.72
CA GLY A 45 6.15 -11.03 4.46
C GLY A 45 6.02 -10.87 5.99
N VAL A 46 6.40 -9.72 6.54
CA VAL A 46 6.21 -9.42 7.97
C VAL A 46 4.71 -9.32 8.31
N VAL A 47 3.95 -8.57 7.51
CA VAL A 47 2.49 -8.41 7.71
C VAL A 47 1.76 -9.74 7.53
N ALA A 48 2.10 -10.51 6.50
CA ALA A 48 1.54 -11.84 6.29
C ALA A 48 1.82 -12.76 7.49
N GLY A 49 3.06 -12.74 8.01
CA GLY A 49 3.41 -13.52 9.20
C GLY A 49 2.65 -13.09 10.46
N ILE A 50 2.35 -11.80 10.64
CA ILE A 50 1.51 -11.30 11.74
C ILE A 50 0.09 -11.91 11.65
N VAL A 51 -0.49 -11.88 10.45
CA VAL A 51 -1.81 -12.44 10.17
C VAL A 51 -1.81 -13.95 10.43
N ASP A 52 -0.83 -14.69 9.91
CA ASP A 52 -0.73 -16.15 10.08
C ASP A 52 -0.58 -16.56 11.55
N ARG A 53 0.11 -15.77 12.37
CA ARG A 53 0.29 -16.04 13.81
C ARG A 53 -0.88 -15.55 14.66
N GLY A 54 -1.84 -14.83 14.08
CA GLY A 54 -2.97 -14.25 14.81
C GLY A 54 -2.55 -13.18 15.84
N GLU A 55 -1.42 -12.51 15.62
CA GLU A 55 -0.96 -11.44 16.50
C GLU A 55 -1.90 -10.24 16.46
N THR A 56 -2.22 -9.65 17.61
CA THR A 56 -3.08 -8.46 17.72
C THR A 56 -2.34 -7.20 17.27
N VAL A 57 -2.66 -6.69 16.09
CA VAL A 57 -2.02 -5.52 15.46
C VAL A 57 -3.06 -4.59 14.87
N TYR A 58 -2.97 -3.30 15.21
CA TYR A 58 -3.92 -2.27 14.81
C TYR A 58 -4.17 -2.24 13.31
N GLY A 59 -5.43 -2.34 12.90
CA GLY A 59 -5.86 -2.26 11.50
C GLY A 59 -5.38 -3.41 10.61
N VAL A 60 -4.64 -4.38 11.16
CA VAL A 60 -4.24 -5.61 10.48
C VAL A 60 -5.13 -6.76 10.96
N THR A 61 -5.21 -6.96 12.28
CA THR A 61 -6.03 -8.01 12.93
C THR A 61 -7.01 -7.44 13.96
N THR A 62 -7.13 -6.10 14.05
CA THR A 62 -8.12 -5.43 14.89
C THR A 62 -8.98 -4.45 14.10
N GLY A 63 -10.05 -3.95 14.72
CA GLY A 63 -10.84 -2.86 14.16
C GLY A 63 -10.09 -1.52 14.08
N PHE A 64 -10.79 -0.48 13.62
CA PHE A 64 -10.23 0.87 13.47
C PHE A 64 -10.80 1.84 14.51
N GLY A 65 -10.04 2.88 14.86
CA GLY A 65 -10.49 3.93 15.78
C GLY A 65 -10.98 3.37 17.12
N LYS A 66 -12.25 3.62 17.46
CA LYS A 66 -12.87 3.13 18.72
C LYS A 66 -12.90 1.61 18.84
N LEU A 67 -12.79 0.88 17.73
CA LEU A 67 -12.79 -0.58 17.71
C LEU A 67 -11.37 -1.18 17.66
N SER A 68 -10.33 -0.38 17.88
CA SER A 68 -8.91 -0.79 17.81
C SER A 68 -8.53 -1.90 18.78
N GLU A 69 -9.25 -2.03 19.89
CA GLU A 69 -9.05 -3.08 20.90
C GLU A 69 -9.77 -4.39 20.57
N ILE A 70 -10.62 -4.40 19.54
CA ILE A 70 -11.40 -5.58 19.15
C ILE A 70 -10.61 -6.38 18.12
N ALA A 71 -10.19 -7.59 18.51
CA ALA A 71 -9.60 -8.55 17.59
C ALA A 71 -10.63 -9.02 16.55
N ILE A 72 -10.19 -9.17 15.31
CA ILE A 72 -11.00 -9.57 14.17
C ILE A 72 -10.57 -10.96 13.72
N PRO A 73 -11.51 -11.91 13.57
CA PRO A 73 -11.23 -13.24 13.02
C PRO A 73 -10.56 -13.17 11.64
N LEU A 74 -9.64 -14.10 11.36
CA LEU A 74 -8.85 -14.12 10.12
C LEU A 74 -9.73 -14.17 8.85
N ASP A 75 -10.83 -14.93 8.90
CA ASP A 75 -11.80 -15.07 7.81
C ASP A 75 -12.63 -13.80 7.55
N ARG A 76 -12.60 -12.83 8.48
CA ARG A 76 -13.28 -11.54 8.38
C ARG A 76 -12.36 -10.39 7.98
N LEU A 77 -11.04 -10.59 7.90
CA LEU A 77 -10.09 -9.50 7.62
C LEU A 77 -10.29 -8.86 6.24
N ALA A 78 -10.59 -9.65 5.21
CA ALA A 78 -10.87 -9.11 3.88
C ALA A 78 -12.11 -8.20 3.88
N GLU A 79 -13.17 -8.62 4.56
CA GLU A 79 -14.40 -7.83 4.71
C GLU A 79 -14.15 -6.54 5.50
N LEU A 80 -13.38 -6.63 6.59
CA LEU A 80 -12.96 -5.48 7.40
C LEU A 80 -12.30 -4.39 6.53
N GLN A 81 -11.34 -4.75 5.67
CA GLN A 81 -10.62 -3.78 4.84
C GLN A 81 -11.52 -3.14 3.77
N VAL A 82 -12.47 -3.89 3.19
CA VAL A 82 -13.47 -3.33 2.27
C VAL A 82 -14.36 -2.31 2.99
N ASN A 83 -14.80 -2.64 4.22
CA ASN A 83 -15.66 -1.77 5.01
C ASN A 83 -14.92 -0.52 5.52
N LEU A 84 -13.60 -0.59 5.72
CA LEU A 84 -12.77 0.59 5.99
C LEU A 84 -12.90 1.63 4.87
N VAL A 85 -12.61 1.22 3.63
CA VAL A 85 -12.66 2.12 2.47
C VAL A 85 -14.06 2.73 2.31
N ARG A 86 -15.10 1.91 2.43
CA ARG A 86 -16.51 2.37 2.31
C ARG A 86 -16.91 3.38 3.38
N SER A 87 -16.47 3.19 4.62
CA SER A 87 -16.86 4.08 5.73
C SER A 87 -16.12 5.43 5.73
N HIS A 88 -15.01 5.55 4.99
CA HIS A 88 -14.18 6.77 4.94
C HIS A 88 -14.25 7.50 3.58
N ALA A 89 -14.94 6.94 2.59
CA ALA A 89 -15.19 7.55 1.29
C ALA A 89 -16.51 8.35 1.28
N ALA A 90 -16.70 9.20 2.29
CA ALA A 90 -17.88 10.06 2.46
C ALA A 90 -17.74 11.39 1.69
#